data_AF-A0A946EP52-F1
#
_entry.id   AF-A0A946EP52-F1
#
_cell.length_a   1.000
_cell.length_b   1.000
_cell.length_c   1.000
_cell.angle_alpha   90.00
_cell.angle_beta   90.00
_cell.angle_gamma   90.00
#
_symmetry.space_group_name_H-M   'P 1'
#
loop_
_entity.id
_entity.type
_entity.pdbx_description
1 polymer ?
#
loop_
_entity_poly.entity_id
_entity_poly.type
_entity_poly.pdbx_seq_one_letter_code
_entity_poly.pdbx_strand_id
1 'polypeptide(L)'
;MRIIDLEVDVLVAGGGMAGVCAALSAARNGSRTLLVQDRSRLGGNASSEIGMHIVGADVHGQRPGWREGGLIEEIRLEDARRNPHRAFELFDLTLYDLCQREELLTLKLDTSIYSAEVSDGRIQKVLARCDKTETIYRIQAKTYCDCTGDCRLGLEAGAEFRTGREPRALYNEPLALEKGDKNSQGSTILFTATKHDQPIDFLAPPWSRKMTENDFLFRKIPRGSYEYGYWW
;
A
#
# COMPACT_ATOMS: atom_id res chain seq x y z
N MET A 1 22.85 8.84 -16.24
CA MET A 1 21.38 8.88 -16.39
C MET A 1 20.91 8.33 -17.74
N ARG A 2 20.25 7.17 -17.73
CA ARG A 2 19.70 6.45 -18.89
C ARG A 2 18.23 6.82 -19.08
N ILE A 3 17.76 6.92 -20.33
CA ILE A 3 16.33 7.13 -20.65
C ILE A 3 15.82 5.87 -21.36
N ILE A 4 14.65 5.37 -20.94
CA ILE A 4 13.98 4.22 -21.54
C ILE A 4 12.53 4.59 -21.83
N ASP A 5 12.11 4.39 -23.07
CA ASP A 5 10.71 4.51 -23.48
C ASP A 5 9.99 3.17 -23.32
N LEU A 6 8.78 3.21 -22.76
CA LEU A 6 7.94 2.04 -22.55
C LEU A 6 6.53 2.34 -23.07
N GLU A 7 5.99 1.42 -23.85
CA GLU A 7 4.60 1.45 -24.30
C GLU A 7 3.87 0.21 -23.78
N VAL A 8 2.79 0.43 -23.05
CA VAL A 8 1.97 -0.61 -22.43
C VAL A 8 0.49 -0.34 -22.63
N ASP A 9 -0.35 -1.31 -22.32
CA ASP A 9 -1.80 -1.12 -22.35
C ASP A 9 -2.27 -0.48 -21.04
N VAL A 10 -1.74 -0.94 -19.90
CA VAL A 10 -2.10 -0.44 -18.56
C VAL A 10 -0.85 -0.09 -17.76
N LEU A 11 -0.79 1.14 -17.23
CA LEU A 11 0.15 1.53 -16.18
C LEU A 11 -0.57 1.51 -14.82
N VAL A 12 -0.05 0.74 -13.87
CA VAL A 12 -0.46 0.77 -12.47
C VAL A 12 0.64 1.42 -11.63
N ALA A 13 0.29 2.52 -10.96
CA ALA A 13 1.18 3.29 -10.10
C ALA A 13 0.94 2.93 -8.64
N GLY A 14 1.91 2.31 -7.96
CA GLY A 14 1.81 1.90 -6.57
C GLY A 14 1.51 0.41 -6.41
N GLY A 15 2.36 -0.28 -5.66
CA GLY A 15 2.37 -1.72 -5.41
C GLY A 15 1.69 -2.12 -4.10
N GLY A 16 0.75 -1.32 -3.59
CA GLY A 16 -0.15 -1.73 -2.51
C GLY A 16 -1.13 -2.82 -2.93
N MET A 17 -1.96 -3.34 -2.02
CA MET A 17 -2.91 -4.40 -2.36
C MET A 17 -3.87 -4.03 -3.50
N ALA A 18 -4.33 -2.78 -3.57
CA ALA A 18 -5.14 -2.29 -4.68
C ALA A 18 -4.38 -2.37 -6.02
N GLY A 19 -3.12 -1.91 -6.04
CA GLY A 19 -2.30 -1.91 -7.25
C GLY A 19 -1.86 -3.31 -7.68
N VAL A 20 -1.47 -4.18 -6.74
CA VAL A 20 -1.18 -5.59 -7.04
C VAL A 20 -2.41 -6.28 -7.65
N CYS A 21 -3.59 -6.11 -7.04
CA CYS A 21 -4.82 -6.69 -7.60
C CYS A 21 -5.16 -6.12 -8.97
N ALA A 22 -5.04 -4.81 -9.18
CA ALA A 22 -5.28 -4.17 -10.47
C ALA A 22 -4.31 -4.68 -11.55
N ALA A 23 -3.03 -4.81 -11.21
CA ALA A 23 -2.00 -5.27 -12.13
C ALA A 23 -2.19 -6.75 -12.54
N LEU A 24 -2.42 -7.63 -11.56
CA LEU A 24 -2.73 -9.05 -11.81
C LEU A 24 -4.00 -9.19 -12.65
N SER A 25 -5.05 -8.44 -12.32
CA SER A 25 -6.31 -8.46 -13.07
C SER A 25 -6.10 -8.04 -14.52
N ALA A 26 -5.43 -6.91 -14.77
CA ALA A 26 -5.18 -6.41 -16.12
C ALA A 26 -4.34 -7.39 -16.95
N ALA A 27 -3.25 -7.92 -16.39
CA ALA A 27 -2.37 -8.87 -17.06
C ALA A 27 -3.09 -10.17 -17.42
N ARG A 28 -3.85 -10.76 -16.48
CA ARG A 28 -4.62 -11.99 -16.70
C ARG A 28 -5.75 -11.83 -17.71
N ASN A 29 -6.22 -10.60 -17.93
CA ASN A 29 -7.20 -10.27 -18.96
C ASN A 29 -6.56 -9.82 -20.29
N GLY A 30 -5.27 -10.08 -20.49
CA GLY A 30 -4.61 -9.93 -21.79
C GLY A 30 -3.98 -8.55 -22.03
N SER A 31 -3.93 -7.67 -21.04
CA SER A 31 -3.29 -6.36 -21.19
C SER A 31 -1.81 -6.41 -20.86
N ARG A 32 -0.93 -5.87 -21.72
CA ARG A 32 0.46 -5.63 -21.34
C ARG A 32 0.47 -4.58 -20.24
N THR A 33 0.87 -4.98 -19.05
CA THR A 33 0.70 -4.21 -17.83
C THR A 33 2.06 -3.87 -17.24
N LEU A 34 2.25 -2.61 -16.83
CA LEU A 34 3.41 -2.17 -16.08
C LEU A 34 2.97 -1.80 -14.66
N LEU A 35 3.51 -2.49 -13.66
CA LEU A 35 3.35 -2.12 -12.25
C LEU A 35 4.61 -1.40 -11.78
N VAL A 36 4.46 -0.13 -11.41
CA VAL A 36 5.54 0.72 -10.87
C VAL A 36 5.35 0.89 -9.37
N GLN A 37 6.37 0.54 -8.59
CA GLN A 37 6.37 0.66 -7.14
C GLN A 37 7.64 1.38 -6.67
N ASP A 38 7.46 2.40 -5.83
CA ASP A 38 8.53 3.27 -5.36
C ASP A 38 9.47 2.61 -4.35
N ARG A 39 9.04 1.51 -3.74
CA ARG A 39 9.82 0.70 -2.79
C ARG A 39 10.32 -0.61 -3.39
N SER A 40 11.18 -1.29 -2.65
CA SER A 40 11.77 -2.59 -3.01
C SER A 40 10.84 -3.79 -2.80
N ARG A 41 9.58 -3.56 -2.41
CA ARG A 41 8.61 -4.61 -2.08
C ARG A 41 7.17 -4.18 -2.33
N LEU A 42 6.29 -5.15 -2.41
CA LEU A 42 4.85 -5.01 -2.67
C LEU A 42 4.04 -5.16 -1.38
N GLY A 43 2.76 -4.80 -1.41
CA GLY A 43 1.81 -4.96 -0.30
C GLY A 43 1.39 -3.63 0.34
N GLY A 44 2.13 -2.54 0.12
CA GLY A 44 1.85 -1.25 0.76
C GLY A 44 1.91 -1.39 2.27
N ASN A 45 0.86 -0.97 2.99
CA ASN A 45 0.80 -1.17 4.45
C ASN A 45 0.80 -2.65 4.87
N ALA A 46 0.48 -3.59 3.97
CA ALA A 46 0.52 -5.02 4.27
C ALA A 46 1.90 -5.67 4.06
N SER A 47 2.87 -4.92 3.55
CA SER A 47 4.23 -5.41 3.36
C SER A 47 4.98 -5.55 4.69
N SER A 48 6.15 -6.16 4.65
CA SER A 48 7.10 -6.19 5.78
C SER A 48 7.54 -4.82 6.31
N GLU A 49 7.35 -3.73 5.57
CA GLU A 49 7.73 -2.38 6.04
C GLU A 49 6.80 -1.87 7.13
N ILE A 50 5.52 -2.23 7.06
CA ILE A 50 4.50 -1.76 7.98
C ILE A 50 3.92 -2.92 8.78
N GLY A 51 3.51 -4.01 8.11
CA GLY A 51 2.97 -5.20 8.77
C GLY A 51 1.49 -5.14 9.10
N MET A 52 0.71 -4.26 8.47
CA MET A 52 -0.73 -4.15 8.68
C MET A 52 -1.47 -5.28 7.95
N HIS A 53 -2.23 -6.09 8.67
CA HIS A 53 -2.97 -7.18 8.07
C HIS A 53 -4.07 -6.71 7.09
N ILE A 54 -4.34 -7.54 6.09
CA ILE A 54 -5.47 -7.36 5.17
C ILE A 54 -6.74 -7.84 5.88
N VAL A 55 -7.48 -6.89 6.43
CA VAL A 55 -8.69 -7.18 7.22
C VAL A 55 -9.95 -7.03 6.37
N GLY A 56 -10.06 -5.95 5.62
CA GLY A 56 -11.25 -5.67 4.83
C GLY A 56 -12.52 -5.45 5.67
N ALA A 57 -13.68 -5.63 5.04
CA ALA A 57 -15.00 -5.40 5.57
C ALA A 57 -15.46 -6.49 6.56
N ASP A 58 -14.85 -7.69 6.53
CA ASP A 58 -15.23 -8.79 7.42
C ASP A 58 -14.73 -8.62 8.87
N VAL A 59 -13.84 -7.65 9.11
CA VAL A 59 -13.26 -7.35 10.42
C VAL A 59 -12.67 -8.60 11.09
N HIS A 60 -11.77 -9.29 10.39
CA HIS A 60 -11.18 -10.56 10.85
C HIS A 60 -12.23 -11.66 11.06
N GLY A 61 -13.19 -11.74 10.14
CA GLY A 61 -14.28 -12.72 10.20
C GLY A 61 -15.34 -12.46 11.28
N GLN A 62 -15.30 -11.30 11.96
CA GLN A 62 -16.35 -10.89 12.91
C GLN A 62 -17.68 -10.57 12.22
N ARG A 63 -17.67 -10.33 10.90
CA ARG A 63 -18.86 -10.08 10.09
C ARG A 63 -19.06 -11.20 9.05
N PRO A 64 -19.82 -12.25 9.38
CA PRO A 64 -20.11 -13.34 8.45
C PRO A 64 -20.74 -12.84 7.15
N GLY A 65 -20.26 -13.32 6.01
CA GLY A 65 -20.76 -12.95 4.68
C GLY A 65 -20.16 -11.67 4.07
N TRP A 66 -19.27 -10.97 4.78
CA TRP A 66 -18.64 -9.72 4.33
C TRP A 66 -17.18 -9.86 3.89
N ARG A 67 -16.71 -11.11 3.72
CA ARG A 67 -15.33 -11.42 3.34
C ARG A 67 -15.07 -11.04 1.88
N GLU A 68 -13.96 -10.34 1.64
CA GLU A 68 -13.46 -10.07 0.29
C GLU A 68 -13.04 -11.37 -0.40
N GLY A 69 -13.64 -11.64 -1.56
CA GLY A 69 -13.27 -12.72 -2.46
C GLY A 69 -12.30 -12.29 -3.57
N GLY A 70 -12.20 -13.12 -4.61
CA GLY A 70 -11.42 -12.83 -5.81
C GLY A 70 -9.90 -12.85 -5.56
N LEU A 71 -9.17 -11.91 -6.17
CA LEU A 71 -7.70 -11.87 -6.10
C LEU A 71 -7.18 -11.72 -4.66
N ILE A 72 -7.88 -11.00 -3.79
CA ILE A 72 -7.49 -10.89 -2.38
C ILE A 72 -7.57 -12.25 -1.70
N GLU A 73 -8.62 -13.04 -1.98
CA GLU A 73 -8.76 -14.37 -1.41
C GLU A 73 -7.71 -15.33 -1.98
N GLU A 74 -7.43 -15.28 -3.28
CA GLU A 74 -6.35 -16.06 -3.90
C GLU A 74 -5.00 -15.78 -3.23
N ILE A 75 -4.65 -14.50 -3.04
CA ILE A 75 -3.40 -14.09 -2.38
C ILE A 75 -3.37 -14.62 -0.94
N ARG A 76 -4.46 -14.47 -0.18
CA ARG A 76 -4.53 -14.94 1.22
C ARG A 76 -4.42 -16.46 1.32
N LEU A 77 -4.98 -17.22 0.36
CA LEU A 77 -4.87 -18.67 0.32
C LEU A 77 -3.46 -19.12 -0.07
N GLU A 78 -2.80 -18.43 -0.99
CA GLU A 78 -1.41 -18.73 -1.36
C GLU A 78 -0.45 -18.42 -0.21
N ASP A 79 -0.63 -17.28 0.49
CA ASP A 79 0.12 -16.94 1.70
C ASP A 79 -0.11 -18.00 2.79
N ALA A 80 -1.37 -18.36 3.09
CA ALA A 80 -1.67 -19.39 4.09
C ALA A 80 -1.02 -20.75 3.78
N ARG A 81 -0.86 -21.10 2.49
CA ARG A 81 -0.22 -22.35 2.08
C ARG A 81 1.31 -22.27 2.09
N ARG A 82 1.91 -21.14 1.74
CA ARG A 82 3.38 -21.00 1.61
C ARG A 82 4.07 -20.41 2.83
N ASN A 83 3.32 -19.75 3.69
CA ASN A 83 3.82 -19.00 4.84
C ASN A 83 3.14 -19.46 6.14
N PRO A 84 3.28 -20.75 6.53
CA PRO A 84 2.66 -21.28 7.76
C PRO A 84 3.19 -20.58 9.02
N HIS A 85 4.36 -19.94 8.94
CA HIS A 85 4.97 -19.18 10.02
C HIS A 85 4.50 -17.72 10.10
N ARG A 86 3.70 -17.26 9.14
CA ARG A 86 3.14 -15.90 9.06
C ARG A 86 4.22 -14.80 9.09
N ALA A 87 5.34 -15.03 8.42
CA ALA A 87 6.43 -14.06 8.29
C ALA A 87 6.09 -13.03 7.20
N PHE A 88 6.24 -11.74 7.50
CA PHE A 88 5.90 -10.69 6.52
C PHE A 88 6.81 -10.69 5.30
N GLU A 89 8.07 -11.09 5.45
CA GLU A 89 9.02 -11.21 4.35
C GLU A 89 8.64 -12.33 3.38
N LEU A 90 8.04 -13.42 3.90
CA LEU A 90 7.49 -14.47 3.04
C LEU A 90 6.22 -14.00 2.33
N PHE A 91 5.42 -13.14 2.96
CA PHE A 91 4.28 -12.52 2.30
C PHE A 91 4.73 -11.59 1.16
N ASP A 92 5.75 -10.76 1.38
CA ASP A 92 6.36 -9.94 0.32
C ASP A 92 6.82 -10.81 -0.86
N LEU A 93 7.47 -11.95 -0.57
CA LEU A 93 7.89 -12.91 -1.58
C LEU A 93 6.70 -13.52 -2.32
N THR A 94 5.61 -13.85 -1.62
CA THR A 94 4.38 -14.36 -2.24
C THR A 94 3.80 -13.34 -3.23
N LEU A 95 3.72 -12.06 -2.85
CA LEU A 95 3.23 -11.01 -3.76
C LEU A 95 4.16 -10.85 -4.97
N TYR A 96 5.47 -10.86 -4.74
CA TYR A 96 6.47 -10.79 -5.81
C TYR A 96 6.34 -11.96 -6.78
N ASP A 97 6.29 -13.19 -6.27
CA ASP A 97 6.16 -14.43 -7.05
C ASP A 97 4.85 -14.45 -7.87
N LEU A 98 3.72 -14.02 -7.28
CA LEU A 98 2.47 -13.89 -8.02
C LEU A 98 2.59 -12.92 -9.19
N CYS A 99 3.19 -11.74 -9.00
CA CYS A 99 3.39 -10.78 -10.09
C CYS A 99 4.37 -11.30 -11.16
N GLN A 100 5.44 -12.00 -10.76
CA GLN A 100 6.46 -12.51 -11.70
C GLN A 100 5.97 -13.67 -12.56
N ARG A 101 4.94 -14.40 -12.12
CA ARG A 101 4.33 -15.50 -12.90
C ARG A 101 3.48 -15.03 -14.06
N GLU A 102 3.04 -13.78 -14.05
CA GLU A 102 2.17 -13.24 -15.09
C GLU A 102 3.01 -12.72 -16.27
N GLU A 103 2.99 -13.42 -17.40
CA GLU A 103 3.82 -13.10 -18.58
C GLU A 103 3.58 -11.69 -19.13
N LEU A 104 2.34 -11.18 -19.01
CA LEU A 104 1.95 -9.85 -19.48
C LEU A 104 2.18 -8.75 -18.43
N LEU A 105 2.70 -9.07 -17.24
CA LEU A 105 3.00 -8.11 -16.18
C LEU A 105 4.50 -7.85 -16.08
N THR A 106 4.90 -6.60 -16.34
CA THR A 106 6.24 -6.12 -16.03
C THR A 106 6.22 -5.39 -14.69
N LEU A 107 7.08 -5.82 -13.75
CA LEU A 107 7.24 -5.18 -12.45
C LEU A 107 8.48 -4.28 -12.41
N LYS A 108 8.32 -3.04 -11.90
CA LYS A 108 9.40 -2.08 -11.62
C LYS A 108 9.36 -1.64 -10.16
N LEU A 109 10.18 -2.29 -9.35
CA LEU A 109 10.44 -1.89 -7.96
C LEU A 109 11.44 -0.73 -7.90
N ASP A 110 11.55 -0.09 -6.72
CA ASP A 110 12.44 1.05 -6.48
C ASP A 110 12.32 2.16 -7.55
N THR A 111 11.12 2.34 -8.09
CA THR A 111 10.84 3.22 -9.21
C THR A 111 9.68 4.15 -8.87
N SER A 112 9.95 5.44 -8.78
CA SER A 112 8.97 6.44 -8.35
C SER A 112 8.43 7.23 -9.55
N ILE A 113 7.11 7.34 -9.65
CA ILE A 113 6.46 8.29 -10.56
C ILE A 113 6.65 9.70 -9.99
N TYR A 114 6.99 10.65 -10.86
CA TYR A 114 7.25 12.02 -10.42
C TYR A 114 6.70 13.11 -11.33
N SER A 115 6.10 12.75 -12.47
CA SER A 115 5.46 13.72 -13.38
C SER A 115 4.54 13.01 -14.37
N ALA A 116 3.54 13.74 -14.86
CA ALA A 116 2.71 13.34 -15.98
C ALA A 116 2.57 14.49 -16.98
N GLU A 117 2.66 14.18 -18.27
CA GLU A 117 2.37 15.09 -19.37
C GLU A 117 0.90 14.93 -19.76
N VAL A 118 0.12 16.01 -19.69
CA VAL A 118 -1.32 16.01 -19.95
C VAL A 118 -1.66 17.00 -21.05
N SER A 119 -2.47 16.55 -22.01
CA SER A 119 -3.07 17.39 -23.06
C SER A 119 -4.55 17.08 -23.17
N ASP A 120 -5.37 18.11 -23.25
CA ASP A 120 -6.83 18.00 -23.46
C ASP A 120 -7.51 17.05 -22.45
N GLY A 121 -7.08 17.12 -21.18
CA GLY A 121 -7.60 16.28 -20.11
C GLY A 121 -7.20 14.79 -20.19
N ARG A 122 -6.24 14.45 -21.05
CA ARG A 122 -5.72 13.07 -21.21
C ARG A 122 -4.23 13.01 -20.93
N ILE A 123 -3.84 12.02 -20.11
CA ILE A 123 -2.43 11.70 -19.87
C ILE A 123 -1.82 11.17 -21.16
N GLN A 124 -0.81 11.87 -21.66
CA GLN A 124 -0.04 11.50 -22.85
C GLN A 124 1.19 10.66 -22.50
N LYS A 125 1.79 10.93 -21.34
CA LYS A 125 2.99 10.25 -20.86
C LYS A 125 3.12 10.39 -19.35
N VAL A 126 3.67 9.38 -18.70
CA VAL A 126 4.08 9.42 -17.28
C VAL A 126 5.58 9.24 -17.20
N LEU A 127 6.22 10.04 -16.34
CA LEU A 127 7.65 9.94 -16.06
C LEU A 127 7.85 9.24 -14.71
N ALA A 128 8.69 8.21 -14.71
CA ALA A 128 9.13 7.53 -13.52
C ALA A 128 10.66 7.46 -13.48
N ARG A 129 11.25 7.33 -12.30
CA ARG A 129 12.70 7.22 -12.13
C ARG A 129 13.07 6.12 -11.15
N CYS A 130 14.15 5.41 -11.46
CA CYS A 130 14.82 4.51 -10.54
C CYS A 130 16.20 5.08 -10.25
N ASP A 131 16.36 5.71 -9.09
CA ASP A 131 17.58 6.43 -8.74
C ASP A 131 18.78 5.47 -8.57
N LYS A 132 18.54 4.26 -8.06
CA LYS A 132 19.57 3.20 -7.91
C LYS A 132 20.23 2.81 -9.24
N THR A 133 19.49 2.91 -10.34
CA THR A 133 19.97 2.54 -11.68
C THR A 133 20.17 3.76 -12.59
N GLU A 134 20.04 4.96 -12.02
CA GLU A 134 20.03 6.24 -12.73
C GLU A 134 19.15 6.22 -14.00
N THR A 135 18.00 5.55 -13.95
CA THR A 135 17.14 5.35 -15.12
C THR A 135 15.88 6.19 -15.02
N ILE A 136 15.57 6.96 -16.06
CA ILE A 136 14.28 7.59 -16.29
C ILE A 136 13.49 6.73 -17.26
N TYR A 137 12.26 6.41 -16.88
CA TYR A 137 11.26 5.76 -17.71
C TYR A 137 10.26 6.79 -18.23
N ARG A 138 10.06 6.78 -19.54
CA ARG A 138 9.02 7.54 -20.25
C ARG A 138 7.94 6.56 -20.67
N ILE A 139 6.81 6.60 -19.98
CA ILE A 139 5.80 5.55 -20.07
C ILE A 139 4.57 6.11 -20.79
N GLN A 140 4.17 5.47 -21.87
CA GLN A 140 2.89 5.69 -22.52
C GLN A 140 2.00 4.48 -22.29
N ALA A 141 0.77 4.72 -21.86
CA ALA A 141 -0.24 3.71 -21.64
C ALA A 141 -1.60 4.14 -22.20
N LYS A 142 -2.48 3.17 -22.46
CA LYS A 142 -3.88 3.44 -22.84
C LYS A 142 -4.73 3.75 -21.61
N THR A 143 -4.44 3.08 -20.50
CA THR A 143 -5.10 3.25 -19.20
C THR A 143 -4.06 3.47 -18.11
N TYR A 144 -4.38 4.37 -17.19
CA TYR A 144 -3.53 4.73 -16.05
C TYR A 144 -4.32 4.53 -14.76
N CYS A 145 -3.79 3.74 -13.83
CA CYS A 145 -4.37 3.47 -12.52
C CYS A 145 -3.49 4.08 -11.44
N ASP A 146 -4.00 5.06 -10.68
CA ASP A 146 -3.34 5.55 -9.49
C ASP A 146 -3.71 4.68 -8.28
N CYS A 147 -2.73 3.94 -7.78
CA CYS A 147 -2.78 3.08 -6.60
C CYS A 147 -1.66 3.43 -5.60
N THR A 148 -1.17 4.67 -5.64
CA THR A 148 -0.02 5.15 -4.84
C THR A 148 -0.37 5.36 -3.36
N GLY A 149 -1.66 5.45 -3.04
CA GLY A 149 -2.17 5.66 -1.68
C GLY A 149 -2.23 7.13 -1.26
N ASP A 150 -1.45 8.00 -1.89
CA ASP A 150 -1.39 9.45 -1.66
C ASP A 150 -1.80 10.28 -2.89
N CYS A 151 -2.34 9.61 -3.92
CA CYS A 151 -2.79 10.21 -5.17
C CYS A 151 -1.66 10.86 -5.99
N ARG A 152 -0.43 10.34 -5.89
CA ARG A 152 0.71 10.95 -6.58
C ARG A 152 0.51 11.07 -8.08
N LEU A 153 0.06 10.02 -8.78
CA LEU A 153 -0.12 10.09 -10.23
C LEU A 153 -1.29 11.03 -10.60
N GLY A 154 -2.38 10.99 -9.84
CA GLY A 154 -3.53 11.88 -10.02
C GLY A 154 -3.14 13.35 -9.86
N LEU A 155 -2.33 13.67 -8.84
CA LEU A 155 -1.79 15.01 -8.62
C LEU A 155 -0.94 15.48 -9.82
N GLU A 156 0.00 14.64 -10.27
CA GLU A 156 0.86 14.97 -11.42
C GLU A 156 0.06 15.11 -12.72
N ALA A 157 -1.07 14.40 -12.84
CA ALA A 157 -1.99 14.51 -13.97
C ALA A 157 -2.93 15.73 -13.88
N GLY A 158 -2.82 16.55 -12.83
CA GLY A 158 -3.69 17.72 -12.62
C GLY A 158 -5.13 17.37 -12.23
N ALA A 159 -5.37 16.17 -11.68
CA ALA A 159 -6.67 15.80 -11.15
C ALA A 159 -6.98 16.62 -9.87
N GLU A 160 -8.27 16.89 -9.65
CA GLU A 160 -8.73 17.42 -8.37
C GLU A 160 -8.45 16.41 -7.26
N PHE A 161 -7.83 16.86 -6.18
CA PHE A 161 -7.55 16.03 -5.01
C PHE A 161 -7.94 16.77 -3.73
N ARG A 162 -8.17 16.00 -2.67
CA ARG A 162 -8.51 16.54 -1.36
C ARG A 162 -7.79 15.74 -0.28
N THR A 163 -7.44 16.43 0.79
CA THR A 163 -6.93 15.81 2.02
C THR A 163 -7.96 15.95 3.13
N GLY A 164 -7.97 14.97 4.05
CA GLY A 164 -8.93 14.93 5.15
C GLY A 164 -10.32 14.43 4.75
N ARG A 165 -11.34 14.79 5.54
CA ARG A 165 -12.71 14.27 5.41
C ARG A 165 -13.68 15.34 4.89
N GLU A 166 -14.55 14.96 3.97
CA GLU A 166 -15.46 15.85 3.26
C GLU A 166 -16.67 16.21 4.12
N PRO A 167 -17.25 17.40 3.91
CA PRO A 167 -18.59 17.68 4.38
C PRO A 167 -19.63 16.95 3.51
N ARG A 168 -20.71 16.47 4.14
CA ARG A 168 -21.89 15.86 3.51
C ARG A 168 -22.42 16.69 2.35
N ALA A 169 -22.44 18.02 2.50
CA ALA A 169 -22.97 18.93 1.50
C ALA A 169 -22.18 18.93 0.17
N LEU A 170 -20.94 18.45 0.14
CA LEU A 170 -20.10 18.49 -1.06
C LEU A 170 -20.56 17.48 -2.13
N TYR A 171 -20.92 16.26 -1.72
CA TYR A 171 -21.31 15.17 -2.61
C TYR A 171 -22.67 14.54 -2.27
N ASN A 172 -23.39 15.15 -1.31
CA ASN A 172 -24.64 14.61 -0.77
C ASN A 172 -24.49 13.20 -0.14
N GLU A 173 -23.36 12.96 0.52
CA GLU A 173 -23.00 11.67 1.12
C GLU A 173 -23.55 11.54 2.56
N PRO A 174 -24.59 10.72 2.82
CA PRO A 174 -25.33 10.73 4.08
C PRO A 174 -24.47 10.36 5.29
N LEU A 175 -23.44 9.53 5.09
CA LEU A 175 -22.52 9.06 6.12
C LEU A 175 -21.33 10.01 6.35
N ALA A 176 -21.15 11.04 5.52
CA ALA A 176 -20.10 12.03 5.69
C ALA A 176 -20.40 12.99 6.84
N LEU A 177 -19.36 13.71 7.27
CA LEU A 177 -19.43 14.68 8.38
C LEU A 177 -20.30 15.88 7.98
N GLU A 178 -20.95 16.53 8.94
CA GLU A 178 -21.65 17.79 8.65
C GLU A 178 -20.66 18.89 8.21
N LYS A 179 -19.50 18.94 8.87
CA LYS A 179 -18.38 19.82 8.53
C LYS A 179 -17.14 18.98 8.25
N GLY A 180 -16.50 19.24 7.11
CA GLY A 180 -15.24 18.60 6.78
C GLY A 180 -14.10 19.06 7.71
N ASP A 181 -13.04 18.27 7.75
CA ASP A 181 -11.82 18.57 8.50
C ASP A 181 -10.57 18.02 7.80
N LYS A 182 -9.40 18.32 8.37
CA LYS A 182 -8.10 17.90 7.83
C LYS A 182 -7.61 16.57 8.41
N ASN A 183 -8.47 15.81 9.09
CA ASN A 183 -8.03 14.57 9.75
C ASN A 183 -7.85 13.46 8.72
N SER A 184 -6.67 12.87 8.70
CA SER A 184 -6.39 11.61 8.00
C SER A 184 -6.55 10.42 8.95
N GLN A 185 -6.37 9.20 8.44
CA GLN A 185 -6.10 8.06 9.32
C GLN A 185 -4.81 8.32 10.13
N GLY A 186 -4.78 7.82 11.36
CA GLY A 186 -3.64 7.95 12.27
C GLY A 186 -2.41 7.17 11.81
N SER A 187 -1.26 7.47 12.41
CA SER A 187 0.00 6.79 12.12
C SER A 187 0.14 5.52 12.96
N THR A 188 0.14 4.37 12.31
CA THR A 188 0.38 3.09 13.00
C THR A 188 1.86 2.93 13.35
N ILE A 189 2.15 2.59 14.61
CA ILE A 189 3.44 2.10 15.05
C ILE A 189 3.26 0.64 15.45
N LEU A 190 3.95 -0.28 14.79
CA LEU A 190 3.97 -1.68 15.19
C LEU A 190 5.26 -1.98 15.96
N PHE A 191 5.10 -2.64 17.10
CA PHE A 191 6.21 -3.08 17.95
C PHE A 191 6.25 -4.59 17.90
N THR A 192 7.45 -5.14 17.72
CA THR A 192 7.74 -6.56 17.90
C THR A 192 8.55 -6.71 19.19
N ALA A 193 8.23 -7.74 19.98
CA ALA A 193 8.97 -8.06 21.19
C ALA A 193 9.38 -9.52 21.15
N THR A 194 10.63 -9.78 21.50
CA THR A 194 11.16 -11.13 21.67
C THR A 194 11.40 -11.35 23.15
N LYS A 195 10.93 -12.48 23.69
CA LYS A 195 11.22 -12.85 25.07
C LYS A 195 12.68 -13.28 25.17
N HIS A 196 13.41 -12.70 26.12
CA HIS A 196 14.75 -13.12 26.49
C HIS A 196 14.73 -13.80 27.86
N ASP A 197 15.61 -14.78 28.06
CA ASP A 197 15.72 -15.53 29.33
C ASP A 197 16.43 -14.74 30.43
N GLN A 198 17.01 -13.59 30.09
CA GLN A 198 17.70 -12.69 31.02
C GLN A 198 17.15 -11.28 30.90
N PRO A 199 17.20 -10.47 31.99
CA PRO A 199 16.89 -9.06 31.93
C PRO A 199 17.76 -8.34 30.90
N ILE A 200 17.13 -7.57 30.02
CA ILE A 200 17.83 -6.71 29.05
C ILE A 200 17.68 -5.27 29.54
N ASP A 201 18.81 -4.66 29.92
CA ASP A 201 18.83 -3.26 30.32
C ASP A 201 18.52 -2.37 29.11
N PHE A 202 17.54 -1.48 29.27
CA PHE A 202 17.18 -0.49 28.26
C PHE A 202 17.38 0.92 28.79
N LEU A 203 18.41 1.60 28.29
CA LEU A 203 18.60 3.03 28.53
C LEU A 203 17.92 3.83 27.42
N ALA A 204 16.71 4.30 27.70
CA ALA A 204 15.96 5.12 26.75
C ALA A 204 16.72 6.44 26.45
N PRO A 205 16.78 6.91 25.19
CA PRO A 205 17.39 8.20 24.86
C PRO A 205 16.76 9.34 25.67
N PRO A 206 17.51 10.34 26.15
CA PRO A 206 16.96 11.42 26.98
C PRO A 206 15.85 12.23 26.31
N TRP A 207 15.88 12.34 24.98
CA TRP A 207 14.89 13.04 24.17
C TRP A 207 13.62 12.22 23.90
N SER A 208 13.58 10.93 24.28
CA SER A 208 12.42 10.08 24.03
C SER A 208 11.21 10.55 24.84
N ARG A 209 10.08 10.75 24.15
CA ARG A 209 8.80 10.99 24.82
C ARG A 209 8.48 9.84 25.76
N LYS A 210 8.15 10.15 27.00
CA LYS A 210 7.65 9.17 27.97
C LYS A 210 6.14 9.06 27.80
N MET A 211 5.68 7.85 27.52
CA MET A 211 4.25 7.54 27.48
C MET A 211 3.81 6.99 28.83
N THR A 212 2.59 7.34 29.23
CA THR A 212 1.94 6.95 30.48
C THR A 212 0.67 6.16 30.15
N GLU A 213 0.09 5.47 31.13
CA GLU A 213 -1.20 4.78 30.92
C GLU A 213 -2.31 5.72 30.44
N ASN A 214 -2.25 7.01 30.80
CA ASN A 214 -3.20 8.01 30.36
C ASN A 214 -3.12 8.31 28.85
N ASP A 215 -1.95 8.14 28.23
CA ASP A 215 -1.82 8.27 26.77
C ASP A 215 -2.59 7.15 26.02
N PHE A 216 -3.01 6.09 26.72
CA PHE A 216 -3.71 4.93 26.19
C PHE A 216 -5.17 4.80 26.69
N LEU A 217 -5.76 5.86 27.27
CA LEU A 217 -7.12 5.83 27.85
C LEU A 217 -8.19 5.21 26.94
N PHE A 218 -8.13 5.49 25.64
CA PHE A 218 -9.09 5.01 24.65
C PHE A 218 -8.65 3.73 23.94
N ARG A 219 -7.51 3.15 24.33
CA ARG A 219 -6.95 1.96 23.69
C ARG A 219 -6.34 1.01 24.71
N LYS A 220 -7.08 -0.05 25.02
CA LYS A 220 -6.60 -1.11 25.92
C LYS A 220 -5.39 -1.81 25.29
N ILE A 221 -4.26 -1.79 25.99
CA ILE A 221 -3.11 -2.66 25.68
C ILE A 221 -3.42 -4.04 26.30
N PRO A 222 -3.60 -5.11 25.51
CA PRO A 222 -3.86 -6.43 26.05
C PRO A 222 -2.70 -6.86 26.95
N ARG A 223 -3.00 -7.24 28.20
CA ARG A 223 -1.98 -7.80 29.09
C ARG A 223 -1.58 -9.18 28.58
N GLY A 224 -0.30 -9.40 28.30
CA GLY A 224 0.26 -10.72 28.01
C GLY A 224 0.47 -11.06 26.53
N SER A 225 0.21 -10.15 25.59
CA SER A 225 0.65 -10.31 24.20
C SER A 225 1.30 -9.03 23.68
N TYR A 226 2.53 -9.17 23.19
CA TYR A 226 3.30 -8.12 22.54
C TYR A 226 3.54 -8.44 21.05
N GLU A 227 2.87 -9.48 20.53
CA GLU A 227 3.10 -10.02 19.18
C GLU A 227 2.64 -9.07 18.05
N TYR A 228 1.68 -8.18 18.32
CA TYR A 228 1.04 -7.35 17.29
C TYR A 228 1.21 -5.84 17.50
N GLY A 229 2.12 -5.43 18.40
CA GLY A 229 2.31 -4.01 18.74
C GLY A 229 1.05 -3.30 19.23
N TYR A 230 1.09 -1.97 19.25
CA TYR A 230 -0.07 -1.12 19.56
C TYR A 230 -0.25 -0.09 18.45
N TRP A 231 -1.38 -0.14 17.73
CA TRP A 231 -1.70 0.85 16.68
C TRP A 231 -2.20 2.19 17.28
N TRP A 232 -1.62 3.34 16.88
CA TRP A 232 -2.14 4.69 17.14
C TRP A 232 -2.79 5.28 15.89
#